data_AF-A0A382VXH1-F1
#
_entry.id   AF-A0A382VXH1-F1
#
_cell.length_a   1.000
_cell.length_b   1.000
_cell.length_c   1.000
_cell.angle_alpha   90.00
_cell.angle_beta   90.00
_cell.angle_gamma   90.00
#
_symmetry.space_group_name_H-M   'P 1'
#
loop_
_entity.id
_entity.type
_entity.pdbx_description
1 polymer ?
#
loop_
_entity_poly.entity_id
_entity_poly.type
_entity_poly.pdbx_seq_one_letter_code
_entity_poly.pdbx_strand_id
1 'polypeptide(L)' 'MKNKIGVMQGRLLPKYQGRYQAHPVGYWQKEFGIAKKMGLECIEFILDYNDYRQNPLLKEGGI' A
#
# COMPACT_ATOMS: atom_id res chain seq x y z
N MET A 1 10.82 25.59 -11.34
CA MET A 1 10.42 25.00 -10.04
C MET A 1 11.10 25.77 -8.93
N LYS A 2 10.35 26.25 -7.92
CA LYS A 2 10.87 27.13 -6.86
C LYS A 2 11.67 26.38 -5.78
N ASN A 3 11.33 25.11 -5.53
CA ASN A 3 12.03 24.21 -4.63
C ASN A 3 12.40 22.91 -5.38
N LYS A 4 13.62 22.40 -5.17
CA LYS A 4 14.13 21.13 -5.74
C LYS A 4 14.17 20.00 -4.69
N ILE A 5 13.25 20.02 -3.73
CA ILE A 5 13.22 19.08 -2.61
C ILE A 5 12.10 18.08 -2.83
N GLY A 6 12.41 16.79 -2.72
CA GLY A 6 11.43 15.71 -2.67
C GLY A 6 11.11 15.33 -1.22
N VAL A 7 9.92 14.78 -1.00
CA VAL A 7 9.50 14.20 0.28
C VAL A 7 9.00 12.78 0.06
N MET A 8 9.09 11.95 1.08
CA MET A 8 8.54 10.59 1.08
C MET A 8 7.84 10.34 2.41
N GLN A 9 6.61 9.83 2.34
CA GLN A 9 5.86 9.30 3.48
C GLN A 9 5.97 7.77 3.46
N GLY A 10 6.08 7.17 4.64
CA GLY A 10 6.25 5.72 4.79
C GLY A 10 5.28 5.14 5.83
N ARG A 11 5.16 3.82 5.83
CA ARG A 11 4.34 3.05 6.77
C ARG A 11 5.21 2.09 7.58
N LEU A 12 4.87 1.91 8.85
CA LEU A 12 5.57 1.00 9.74
C LEU A 12 5.06 -0.44 9.55
N LEU A 13 5.69 -1.17 8.63
CA LEU A 13 5.33 -2.55 8.31
C LEU A 13 6.57 -3.41 8.09
N PRO A 14 6.47 -4.74 8.28
CA PRO A 14 7.49 -5.67 7.82
C PRO A 14 7.73 -5.53 6.31
N LYS A 15 8.97 -5.81 5.88
CA LYS A 15 9.31 -5.78 4.45
C LYS A 15 8.49 -6.81 3.69
N TYR A 16 7.90 -6.41 2.57
CA TYR A 16 7.30 -7.34 1.62
C TYR A 16 8.37 -7.85 0.66
N GLN A 17 8.73 -9.14 0.74
CA GLN A 17 9.78 -9.74 -0.09
C GLN A 17 11.11 -8.94 -0.06
N GLY A 18 11.49 -8.42 1.12
CA GLY A 18 12.69 -7.60 1.28
C GLY A 18 12.55 -6.14 0.82
N ARG A 19 11.37 -5.71 0.34
CA ARG A 19 11.06 -4.36 -0.13
C ARG A 19 10.30 -3.56 0.93
N TYR A 20 10.68 -2.29 1.11
CA TYR A 20 9.98 -1.36 2.01
C TYR A 20 8.77 -0.69 1.34
N GLN A 21 8.81 -0.51 0.01
CA GLN A 21 7.79 0.22 -0.76
C GLN A 21 7.14 -0.68 -1.80
N ALA A 22 6.31 -1.63 -1.34
CA ALA A 22 5.62 -2.57 -2.24
C ALA A 22 4.21 -2.88 -1.75
N HIS A 23 3.33 -3.29 -2.66
CA HIS A 23 1.99 -3.72 -2.29
C HIS A 23 2.05 -5.01 -1.46
N PRO A 24 1.31 -5.12 -0.34
CA PRO A 24 1.31 -6.31 0.50
C PRO A 24 0.43 -7.44 -0.08
N VAL A 25 0.79 -7.96 -1.26
CA VAL A 25 0.03 -9.02 -1.95
C VAL A 25 -0.15 -10.22 -1.01
N GLY A 26 -1.38 -10.72 -0.91
CA GLY A 26 -1.74 -11.88 -0.09
C GLY A 26 -2.11 -11.57 1.38
N TYR A 27 -1.89 -10.35 1.87
CA TYR A 27 -2.30 -9.98 3.24
C TYR A 27 -2.84 -8.55 3.40
N TRP A 28 -2.93 -7.76 2.33
CA TRP A 28 -3.45 -6.39 2.34
C TRP A 28 -4.85 -6.26 2.97
N GLN A 29 -5.75 -7.23 2.80
CA GLN A 29 -7.11 -7.17 3.37
C GLN A 29 -7.10 -7.14 4.90
N LYS A 30 -6.14 -7.84 5.53
CA LYS A 30 -6.07 -7.91 7.00
C LYS A 30 -5.70 -6.56 7.60
N GLU A 31 -5.05 -5.68 6.83
CA GLU A 31 -4.66 -4.34 7.29
C GLU A 31 -5.87 -3.48 7.63
N PHE A 32 -7.00 -3.59 6.94
CA PHE A 32 -8.23 -2.84 7.30
C PHE A 32 -8.72 -3.16 8.71
N GLY A 33 -8.70 -4.44 9.09
CA GLY A 33 -9.08 -4.87 10.43
C GLY A 33 -8.11 -4.36 11.51
N ILE A 34 -6.82 -4.31 11.20
CA ILE A 34 -5.78 -3.79 12.11
C ILE A 34 -5.92 -2.26 12.23
N ALA A 35 -6.04 -1.54 11.12
CA ALA A 35 -6.22 -0.09 11.07
C ALA A 35 -7.44 0.33 11.90
N LYS A 36 -8.58 -0.33 11.72
CA LYS A 36 -9.79 -0.09 12.50
C LYS A 36 -9.57 -0.27 14.01
N LYS A 37 -8.86 -1.32 14.43
CA LYS A 37 -8.53 -1.56 15.85
C LYS A 37 -7.61 -0.48 16.43
N MET A 38 -6.80 0.16 15.59
CA MET A 38 -5.87 1.23 15.97
C MET A 38 -6.47 2.63 15.84
N GLY A 39 -7.75 2.75 15.44
CA GLY A 39 -8.39 4.06 15.22
C GLY A 39 -7.88 4.79 13.97
N LEU A 40 -7.31 4.06 13.00
CA LEU A 40 -6.84 4.61 11.73
C LEU A 40 -7.95 4.50 10.68
N GLU A 41 -8.28 5.61 10.05
CA GLU A 41 -9.39 5.71 9.09
C GLU A 41 -8.98 5.33 7.65
N CYS A 42 -7.71 5.55 7.29
CA CYS A 42 -7.22 5.41 5.93
C CYS A 42 -5.98 4.52 5.85
N ILE A 43 -5.85 3.80 4.74
CA ILE A 43 -4.64 3.04 4.36
C ILE A 43 -4.22 3.48 2.96
N GLU A 44 -3.00 3.97 2.82
CA GLU A 44 -2.39 4.27 1.53
C GLU A 44 -1.57 3.08 1.05
N PHE A 45 -2.08 2.40 0.02
CA PHE A 45 -1.33 1.32 -0.63
C PHE A 45 -0.43 1.85 -1.73
N ILE A 46 0.73 1.22 -1.85
CA ILE A 46 1.60 1.42 -3.01
C ILE A 46 1.04 0.56 -4.14
N LEU A 47 0.91 1.16 -5.31
CA LEU A 47 0.60 0.46 -6.55
C LEU A 47 1.91 0.07 -7.22
N ASP A 48 2.25 -1.21 -7.18
CA ASP A 48 3.39 -1.75 -7.92
C ASP A 48 2.94 -2.30 -9.29
N TYR A 49 3.84 -2.18 -10.27
CA TYR A 49 3.64 -2.78 -11.59
C TYR A 49 3.78 -4.32 -11.53
N ASN A 50 4.54 -4.83 -10.56
CA ASN A 50 4.68 -6.27 -10.37
C ASN A 50 3.32 -6.85 -9.98
N ASP A 51 2.87 -7.88 -10.70
CA ASP A 51 1.59 -8.54 -10.42
C ASP A 51 0.38 -7.61 -10.39
N TYR A 52 0.44 -6.45 -11.06
CA TYR A 52 -0.64 -5.45 -11.07
C TYR A 52 -2.01 -6.05 -11.46
N ARG A 53 -2.03 -7.08 -12.32
CA ARG A 53 -3.25 -7.81 -12.73
C ARG A 53 -3.90 -8.59 -11.57
N GLN A 54 -3.15 -8.90 -10.53
CA GLN A 54 -3.64 -9.53 -9.30
C GLN A 54 -4.16 -8.49 -8.31
N ASN A 55 -3.77 -7.21 -8.46
CA ASN A 55 -4.25 -6.14 -7.60
C ASN A 55 -5.76 -5.94 -7.83
N PRO A 56 -6.60 -6.14 -6.79
CA PRO A 56 -8.05 -6.01 -6.94
C PRO A 56 -8.47 -4.59 -7.34
N LEU A 57 -7.68 -3.56 -7.00
CA LEU A 57 -7.93 -2.17 -7.41
C LEU A 57 -7.78 -1.94 -8.92
N LEU A 58 -7.11 -2.86 -9.63
CA LEU A 58 -6.87 -2.76 -11.07
C LEU A 58 -7.74 -3.71 -11.90
N LYS A 59 -8.60 -4.51 -11.27
CA LYS A 59 -9.55 -5.34 -11.99
C LYS A 59 -10.72 -4.48 -12.46
N GLU A 60 -11.23 -4.79 -13.64
CA GLU A 60 -12.47 -4.19 -14.13
C GLU A 60 -13.62 -4.57 -13.18
N GLY A 61 -14.28 -3.57 -12.61
CA GLY A 61 -15.27 -3.75 -11.53
C GLY A 61 -14.67 -3.81 -10.11
N GLY A 62 -13.34 -3.83 -9.97
CA GLY A 62 -12.64 -3.76 -8.69
C GLY A 62 -13.04 -4.84 -7.68
N ILE A 63 -12.71 -4.60 -6.41
CA ILE A 63 -13.76 -4.72 -5.39
C ILE A 63 -14.54 -3.42 -5.45
#